data_AF-A0A7C7LK47-F1
#
_entry.id   AF-A0A7C7LK47-F1
#
_cell.length_a   1.000
_cell.length_b   1.000
_cell.length_c   1.000
_cell.angle_alpha   90.00
_cell.angle_beta   90.00
_cell.angle_gamma   90.00
#
_symmetry.space_group_name_H-M   'P 1'
#
loop_
_entity.id
_entity.type
_entity.pdbx_description
1 polymer ?
#
loop_
_entity_poly.entity_id
_entity_poly.type
_entity_poly.pdbx_seq_one_letter_code
_entity_poly.pdbx_strand_id
1 'polypeptide(L)'
;MSRKKKKKFEPIKTDMTPMIDVVFLLLIFFIVTLKFKILEGRLDAALPKDRGTSTMEAEEIEKIDILIKVAEPGILVDDSDLKGLLLYEGRQIKVQIGAQSFRYNPFDIAEPEDPLPELTSFLQTLLRSQEYSVEDTPVSLDARKGVVYGDIVVLLDVVIRERFQKVSFAGTQEQD
;
A
#
# COMPACT_ATOMS: atom_id res chain seq x y z
N MET A 1 74.50 32.41 38.58
CA MET A 1 73.23 32.61 37.85
C MET A 1 72.83 31.32 37.16
N SER A 2 71.64 30.79 37.46
CA SER A 2 71.18 29.47 37.01
C SER A 2 70.58 29.53 35.60
N ARG A 3 71.08 28.69 34.68
CA ARG A 3 70.66 28.64 33.27
C ARG A 3 69.46 27.70 33.13
N LYS A 4 68.24 28.24 33.07
CA LYS A 4 67.01 27.48 32.77
C LYS A 4 67.11 26.86 31.36
N LYS A 5 67.20 25.53 31.28
CA LYS A 5 67.05 24.77 30.01
C LYS A 5 65.57 24.78 29.59
N LYS A 6 65.29 25.28 28.38
CA LYS A 6 63.97 25.17 27.73
C LYS A 6 63.71 23.70 27.38
N LYS A 7 62.61 23.12 27.87
CA LYS A 7 62.12 21.80 27.43
C LYS A 7 61.64 21.92 25.98
N LYS A 8 62.19 21.10 25.08
CA LYS A 8 61.70 20.96 23.70
C LYS A 8 60.40 20.16 23.74
N PHE A 9 59.37 20.66 23.07
CA PHE A 9 58.10 19.97 22.88
C PHE A 9 58.30 18.94 21.77
N GLU A 10 58.26 17.66 22.09
CA GLU A 10 58.30 16.59 21.09
C GLU A 10 56.87 16.36 20.57
N PRO A 11 56.64 16.35 19.24
CA PRO A 11 55.33 16.12 18.69
C PRO A 11 54.89 14.68 18.96
N ILE A 12 53.77 14.52 19.66
CA ILE A 12 53.16 13.22 19.92
C ILE A 12 52.62 12.69 18.59
N LYS A 13 53.19 11.58 18.09
CA LYS A 13 52.63 10.85 16.95
C LYS A 13 51.38 10.11 17.43
N THR A 14 50.22 10.56 16.96
CA THR A 14 48.95 9.85 17.19
C THR A 14 48.87 8.61 16.30
N ASP A 15 48.52 7.47 16.90
CA ASP A 15 48.25 6.24 16.16
C ASP A 15 46.84 6.31 15.55
N MET A 16 46.78 6.22 14.22
CA MET A 16 45.53 6.32 13.46
C MET A 16 44.79 4.98 13.37
N THR A 17 45.47 3.87 13.66
CA THR A 17 44.92 2.50 13.60
C THR A 17 43.62 2.34 14.40
N PRO A 18 43.53 2.80 15.68
CA PRO A 18 42.28 2.71 16.43
C PRO A 18 41.18 3.62 15.88
N MET A 19 41.52 4.74 15.24
CA MET A 19 40.51 5.62 14.63
C MET A 19 39.88 4.98 13.38
N ILE A 20 40.71 4.28 12.60
CA ILE A 20 40.27 3.55 11.42
C ILE A 20 39.30 2.44 11.83
N ASP A 21 39.63 1.67 12.86
CA ASP A 21 38.80 0.56 13.35
C ASP A 21 37.38 1.02 13.76
N VAL A 22 37.28 2.11 14.53
CA VAL A 22 35.97 2.65 14.95
C VAL A 22 35.12 3.07 13.74
N VAL A 23 35.72 3.69 12.72
CA VAL A 23 34.97 4.10 11.52
C VAL A 23 34.54 2.88 10.70
N PHE A 24 35.40 1.87 10.55
CA PHE A 24 35.04 0.63 9.84
C PHE A 24 33.94 -0.16 10.54
N LEU A 25 34.00 -0.27 11.86
CA LEU A 25 32.94 -0.90 12.66
C LEU A 25 31.62 -0.14 12.52
N LEU A 26 31.65 1.20 12.48
CA LEU A 26 30.45 2.01 12.24
C LEU A 26 29.89 1.81 10.84
N LEU A 27 30.72 1.73 9.79
CA LEU A 27 30.25 1.48 8.43
C LEU A 27 29.60 0.11 8.29
N ILE A 28 30.20 -0.94 8.86
CA ILE A 28 29.60 -2.29 8.85
C ILE A 28 28.31 -2.29 9.67
N PHE A 29 28.31 -1.65 10.84
CA PHE A 29 27.12 -1.51 11.67
C PHE A 29 26.00 -0.83 10.88
N PHE A 30 26.25 0.29 10.21
CA PHE A 30 25.25 0.95 9.39
C PHE A 30 24.82 0.05 8.22
N ILE A 31 25.72 -0.53 7.44
CA ILE A 31 25.36 -1.40 6.31
C ILE A 31 24.43 -2.56 6.76
N VAL A 32 24.73 -3.21 7.89
CA VAL A 32 23.97 -4.36 8.37
C VAL A 32 22.67 -3.95 9.09
N THR A 33 22.63 -2.78 9.73
CA THR A 33 21.46 -2.32 10.52
C THR A 33 20.60 -1.28 9.81
N LEU A 34 21.00 -0.82 8.62
CA LEU A 34 20.18 0.03 7.74
C LEU A 34 18.92 -0.74 7.35
N LYS A 35 17.86 -0.56 8.12
CA LYS A 35 16.51 -0.89 7.68
C LYS A 35 16.10 0.21 6.72
N PHE A 36 16.04 -0.12 5.43
CA PHE A 36 15.38 0.71 4.44
C PHE A 36 13.92 0.90 4.88
N LYS A 37 13.64 2.01 5.56
CA LYS A 37 12.27 2.50 5.63
C LYS A 37 11.98 2.98 4.22
N ILE A 38 11.28 2.14 3.45
CA ILE A 38 10.63 2.57 2.22
C ILE A 38 9.83 3.80 2.63
N LEU A 39 10.20 4.94 2.06
CA LEU A 39 9.56 6.21 2.33
C LEU A 39 8.09 6.10 1.89
N GLU A 40 7.19 5.73 2.82
CA GLU A 40 5.73 5.89 2.73
C GLU A 40 5.36 7.39 2.73
N GLY A 41 6.09 8.21 1.98
CA GLY A 41 6.23 9.63 2.26
C GLY A 41 6.49 10.46 1.03
N ARG A 42 5.87 10.12 -0.10
CA ARG A 42 5.61 11.13 -1.12
C ARG A 42 4.10 11.24 -1.34
N LEU A 43 3.52 12.10 -0.51
CA LEU A 43 2.28 12.80 -0.79
C LEU A 43 2.33 13.33 -2.23
N ASP A 44 1.64 12.66 -3.16
CA ASP A 44 1.25 13.22 -4.45
C ASP A 44 0.11 14.24 -4.25
N ALA A 45 0.33 15.20 -3.37
CA ALA A 45 -0.47 16.40 -3.28
C ALA A 45 -0.04 17.34 -4.41
N ALA A 46 -0.61 17.14 -5.60
CA ALA A 46 -0.85 18.15 -6.64
C ALA A 46 0.19 19.29 -6.79
N LEU A 47 1.49 18.98 -6.83
CA LEU A 47 2.54 19.98 -7.10
C LEU A 47 3.02 19.84 -8.55
N PRO A 48 3.00 20.93 -9.36
CA PRO A 48 3.43 20.89 -10.75
C PRO A 48 4.85 20.35 -10.87
N LYS A 49 5.03 19.36 -11.74
CA LYS A 49 6.31 18.68 -12.00
C LYS A 49 7.25 19.62 -12.74
N ASP A 50 7.97 20.47 -12.01
CA ASP A 50 9.16 21.13 -12.54
C ASP A 50 10.26 21.20 -11.47
N ARG A 51 11.05 20.12 -11.38
CA ARG A 51 12.50 20.09 -11.18
C ARG A 51 12.94 18.70 -10.73
N GLY A 52 13.88 18.15 -11.50
CA GLY A 52 14.38 16.80 -11.38
C GLY A 52 15.11 16.53 -10.07
N THR A 53 14.97 15.29 -9.60
CA THR A 53 15.94 14.66 -8.70
C THR A 53 16.04 13.18 -9.07
N SER A 54 17.25 12.77 -9.43
CA SER A 54 17.81 11.42 -9.55
C SER A 54 16.81 10.24 -9.54
N THR A 55 16.63 9.63 -10.70
CA THR A 55 16.14 8.26 -10.86
C THR A 55 17.10 7.30 -10.16
N MET A 56 16.85 7.02 -8.88
CA MET A 56 17.04 5.66 -8.41
C MET A 56 15.88 4.88 -9.04
N GLU A 57 16.18 3.86 -9.83
CA GLU A 57 15.19 2.89 -10.30
C GLU A 57 14.61 2.24 -9.04
N ALA A 58 13.56 2.85 -8.50
CA ALA A 58 12.65 2.15 -7.63
C ALA A 58 12.06 1.04 -8.49
N GLU A 59 12.21 -0.21 -8.07
CA GLU A 59 11.39 -1.29 -8.61
C GLU A 59 9.94 -0.79 -8.53
N GLU A 60 9.32 -0.62 -9.70
CA GLU A 60 7.97 -0.08 -9.82
C GLU A 60 7.05 -1.15 -9.23
N ILE A 61 6.75 -1.04 -7.93
CA ILE A 61 5.88 -2.00 -7.25
C ILE A 61 4.53 -1.95 -7.96
N GLU A 62 4.18 -3.04 -8.65
CA GLU A 62 2.92 -3.11 -9.36
C GLU A 62 1.77 -3.02 -8.37
N LYS A 63 0.88 -2.04 -8.60
CA LYS A 63 -0.30 -1.80 -7.79
C LYS A 63 -1.50 -2.53 -8.37
N ILE A 64 -2.38 -3.03 -7.50
CA ILE A 64 -3.65 -3.63 -7.90
C ILE A 64 -4.74 -2.58 -7.73
N ASP A 65 -5.20 -2.00 -8.84
CA ASP A 65 -6.34 -1.07 -8.85
C ASP A 65 -7.64 -1.86 -9.11
N ILE A 66 -8.48 -1.95 -8.09
CA ILE A 66 -9.80 -2.57 -8.14
C ILE A 66 -10.84 -1.47 -8.35
N LEU A 67 -11.38 -1.38 -9.56
CA LEU A 67 -12.31 -0.35 -9.95
C LEU A 67 -13.76 -0.84 -9.77
N ILE A 68 -14.50 -0.14 -8.92
CA ILE A 68 -15.84 -0.54 -8.46
C ILE A 68 -16.88 0.39 -9.07
N LYS A 69 -17.82 -0.17 -9.83
CA LYS A 69 -18.90 0.57 -10.49
C LYS A 69 -20.25 -0.06 -10.19
N VAL A 70 -21.28 0.76 -10.08
CA VAL A 70 -22.66 0.27 -10.06
C VAL A 70 -23.02 -0.20 -11.47
N ALA A 71 -23.33 -1.49 -11.62
CA ALA A 71 -23.88 -2.02 -12.86
C ALA A 71 -25.39 -1.81 -12.88
N GLU A 72 -26.06 -2.19 -11.80
CA GLU A 72 -27.50 -2.03 -11.62
C GLU A 72 -27.73 -1.45 -10.22
N PRO A 73 -28.37 -0.28 -10.09
CA PRO A 73 -28.50 0.40 -8.80
C PRO A 73 -29.37 -0.34 -7.79
N GLY A 74 -30.28 -1.20 -8.27
CA GLY A 74 -31.30 -1.84 -7.45
C GLY A 74 -32.38 -0.86 -6.97
N ILE A 75 -33.34 -1.37 -6.21
CA ILE A 75 -34.43 -0.59 -5.61
C ILE A 75 -34.32 -0.71 -4.09
N LEU A 76 -34.55 0.39 -3.38
CA LEU A 76 -34.65 0.36 -1.92
C LEU A 76 -36.02 -0.19 -1.50
N VAL A 77 -36.00 -1.30 -0.78
CA VAL A 77 -37.19 -1.98 -0.26
C VAL A 77 -37.11 -2.00 1.26
N ASP A 78 -38.26 -1.85 1.92
CA ASP A 78 -38.37 -1.95 3.38
C ASP A 78 -38.12 -3.40 3.80
N ASP A 79 -37.15 -3.61 4.69
CA ASP A 79 -36.88 -4.93 5.22
C ASP A 79 -38.00 -5.32 6.20
N SER A 80 -38.82 -6.30 5.80
CA SER A 80 -39.90 -6.83 6.63
C SER A 80 -39.44 -7.37 7.98
N ASP A 81 -38.19 -7.79 8.10
CA ASP A 81 -37.61 -8.35 9.33
C ASP A 81 -36.92 -7.28 10.21
N LEU A 82 -36.42 -6.20 9.59
CA LEU A 82 -35.70 -5.12 10.28
C LEU A 82 -36.39 -3.77 10.08
N LYS A 83 -37.35 -3.47 10.96
CA LYS A 83 -38.12 -2.20 10.95
C LYS A 83 -37.21 -0.97 10.80
N GLY A 84 -37.36 -0.27 9.67
CA GLY A 84 -36.72 1.03 9.43
C GLY A 84 -35.36 0.96 8.72
N LEU A 85 -34.92 -0.21 8.27
CA LEU A 85 -33.78 -0.37 7.37
C LEU A 85 -34.27 -0.57 5.94
N LEU A 86 -33.76 0.25 5.02
CA LEU A 86 -33.97 0.08 3.59
C LEU A 86 -32.81 -0.75 3.02
N LEU A 87 -33.13 -1.88 2.39
CA LEU A 87 -32.17 -2.73 1.72
C LEU A 87 -32.30 -2.58 0.21
N TYR A 88 -31.18 -2.72 -0.50
CA TYR A 88 -31.22 -2.77 -1.95
C TYR A 88 -31.61 -4.17 -2.43
N GLU A 89 -32.71 -4.25 -3.18
CA GLU A 89 -33.09 -5.45 -3.92
C GLU A 89 -32.60 -5.32 -5.38
N GLY A 90 -31.97 -6.40 -5.89
CA GLY A 90 -31.50 -6.47 -7.28
C GLY A 90 -30.30 -5.57 -7.61
N ARG A 91 -29.55 -5.10 -6.62
CA ARG A 91 -28.34 -4.30 -6.86
C ARG A 91 -27.20 -5.17 -7.38
N GLN A 92 -26.51 -4.70 -8.41
CA GLN A 92 -25.36 -5.38 -9.01
C GLN A 92 -24.17 -4.42 -9.08
N ILE A 93 -23.04 -4.88 -8.56
CA ILE A 93 -21.77 -4.16 -8.59
C ILE A 93 -20.86 -4.84 -9.60
N LYS A 94 -20.31 -4.05 -10.51
CA LYS A 94 -19.25 -4.47 -11.43
C LYS A 94 -17.91 -4.11 -10.85
N VAL A 95 -17.05 -5.12 -10.73
CA VAL A 95 -15.66 -4.97 -10.35
C VAL A 95 -14.81 -5.16 -11.60
N GLN A 96 -13.81 -4.30 -11.77
CA GLN A 96 -12.88 -4.37 -12.89
C GLN A 96 -11.45 -4.27 -12.38
N ILE A 97 -10.60 -5.20 -12.82
CA ILE A 97 -9.18 -5.22 -12.50
C ILE A 97 -8.42 -5.47 -13.81
N GLY A 98 -7.75 -4.43 -14.32
CA GLY A 98 -7.16 -4.45 -15.65
C GLY A 98 -8.18 -4.83 -16.74
N ALA A 99 -7.94 -5.96 -17.41
CA ALA A 99 -8.82 -6.50 -18.46
C ALA A 99 -9.93 -7.41 -17.93
N GLN A 100 -9.85 -7.86 -16.67
CA GLN A 100 -10.85 -8.74 -16.08
C GLN A 100 -11.99 -7.93 -15.46
N SER A 101 -13.20 -8.44 -15.55
CA SER A 101 -14.34 -7.86 -14.84
C SER A 101 -15.37 -8.91 -14.48
N PHE A 102 -15.94 -8.76 -13.29
CA PHE A 102 -16.99 -9.62 -12.77
C PHE A 102 -18.09 -8.80 -12.11
N ARG A 103 -19.21 -9.44 -11.79
CA ARG A 103 -20.35 -8.82 -11.13
C ARG A 103 -20.74 -9.62 -9.89
N TYR A 104 -21.21 -8.92 -8.88
CA TYR A 104 -21.78 -9.54 -7.69
C TYR A 104 -22.88 -8.66 -7.10
N ASN A 105 -23.73 -9.26 -6.27
CA ASN A 105 -24.69 -8.55 -5.45
C ASN A 105 -24.21 -8.55 -3.98
N PRO A 106 -23.88 -7.38 -3.41
CA PRO A 106 -23.43 -7.28 -2.01
C PRO A 106 -24.46 -7.79 -0.98
N PHE A 107 -25.73 -7.85 -1.36
CA PHE A 107 -26.85 -8.23 -0.48
C PHE A 107 -27.35 -9.66 -0.74
N ASP A 108 -26.76 -10.38 -1.71
CA ASP A 108 -27.11 -11.76 -2.05
C ASP A 108 -25.83 -12.57 -2.22
N ILE A 109 -25.18 -12.84 -1.09
CA ILE A 109 -23.92 -13.59 -1.00
C ILE A 109 -24.25 -15.05 -0.65
N ALA A 110 -23.93 -15.96 -1.56
CA ALA A 110 -24.20 -17.39 -1.39
C ALA A 110 -23.30 -18.04 -0.32
N GLU A 111 -22.01 -17.67 -0.29
CA GLU A 111 -21.00 -18.25 0.60
C GLU A 111 -20.32 -17.14 1.41
N PRO A 112 -20.73 -16.89 2.67
CA PRO A 112 -20.14 -15.82 3.48
C PRO A 112 -18.65 -15.99 3.79
N GLU A 113 -18.13 -17.22 3.76
CA GLU A 113 -16.70 -17.51 3.95
C GLU A 113 -15.86 -17.10 2.73
N ASP A 114 -16.45 -17.14 1.53
CA ASP A 114 -15.85 -16.69 0.28
C ASP A 114 -16.83 -15.90 -0.56
N PRO A 115 -17.06 -14.62 -0.23
CA PRO A 115 -18.15 -13.88 -0.82
C PRO A 115 -17.92 -13.55 -2.30
N LEU A 116 -16.65 -13.56 -2.77
CA LEU A 116 -16.28 -13.31 -4.16
C LEU A 116 -15.21 -14.31 -4.62
N PRO A 117 -15.57 -15.58 -4.92
CA PRO A 117 -14.60 -16.61 -5.32
C PRO A 117 -13.80 -16.25 -6.58
N GLU A 118 -14.41 -15.47 -7.49
CA GLU A 118 -13.77 -14.98 -8.71
C GLU A 118 -12.63 -14.00 -8.39
N LEU A 119 -12.84 -13.08 -7.43
CA LEU A 119 -11.80 -12.16 -6.96
C LEU A 119 -10.70 -12.92 -6.21
N THR A 120 -11.08 -13.86 -5.35
CA THR A 120 -10.18 -14.74 -4.61
C THR A 120 -9.22 -15.45 -5.56
N SER A 121 -9.78 -16.13 -6.56
CA SER A 121 -9.02 -16.89 -7.55
C SER A 121 -8.09 -15.99 -8.35
N PHE A 122 -8.54 -14.77 -8.68
CA PHE A 122 -7.72 -13.78 -9.38
C PHE A 122 -6.53 -13.32 -8.54
N LEU A 123 -6.75 -12.88 -7.29
CA LEU A 123 -5.69 -12.42 -6.41
C LEU A 123 -4.65 -13.52 -6.13
N GLN A 124 -5.10 -14.75 -5.90
CA GLN A 124 -4.20 -15.90 -5.72
C GLN A 124 -3.40 -16.22 -6.98
N THR A 125 -3.98 -16.00 -8.16
CA THR A 125 -3.27 -16.16 -9.43
C THR A 125 -2.17 -15.10 -9.58
N LEU A 126 -2.43 -13.85 -9.21
CA LEU A 126 -1.41 -12.79 -9.20
C LEU A 126 -0.28 -13.10 -8.22
N LEU A 127 -0.59 -13.54 -7.00
CA LEU A 127 0.42 -13.90 -6.00
C LEU A 127 1.34 -15.06 -6.44
N ARG A 128 0.93 -15.88 -7.42
CA ARG A 128 1.76 -16.94 -7.98
C ARG A 128 2.79 -16.45 -9.01
N SER A 129 2.63 -15.27 -9.61
CA SER A 129 3.55 -14.78 -10.65
C SER A 129 4.88 -14.26 -10.12
N GLN A 130 5.08 -14.21 -8.79
CA GLN A 130 6.24 -13.61 -8.08
C GLN A 130 6.39 -12.09 -8.24
N GLU A 131 5.61 -11.44 -9.10
CA GLU A 131 5.58 -9.98 -9.26
C GLU A 131 4.77 -9.28 -8.16
N TYR A 132 3.83 -10.00 -7.53
CA TYR A 132 2.95 -9.49 -6.49
C TYR A 132 3.26 -10.14 -5.13
N SER A 133 3.29 -9.31 -4.09
CA SER A 133 3.53 -9.73 -2.70
C SER A 133 2.45 -9.16 -1.81
N VAL A 134 1.99 -9.98 -0.88
CA VAL A 134 0.95 -9.61 0.07
C VAL A 134 1.38 -8.47 1.01
N GLU A 135 2.68 -8.34 1.25
CA GLU A 135 3.26 -7.30 2.13
C GLU A 135 3.51 -5.99 1.38
N ASP A 136 3.93 -6.09 0.12
CA ASP A 136 4.44 -4.95 -0.62
C ASP A 136 3.46 -4.36 -1.63
N THR A 137 2.62 -5.20 -2.26
CA THR A 137 1.67 -4.80 -3.29
C THR A 137 0.55 -3.95 -2.69
N PRO A 138 0.43 -2.67 -3.07
CA PRO A 138 -0.69 -1.84 -2.66
C PRO A 138 -1.95 -2.23 -3.45
N VAL A 139 -3.04 -2.46 -2.74
CA VAL A 139 -4.38 -2.67 -3.30
C VAL A 139 -5.19 -1.39 -3.12
N SER A 140 -5.69 -0.84 -4.23
CA SER A 140 -6.55 0.35 -4.23
C SER A 140 -7.97 -0.05 -4.58
N LEU A 141 -8.92 0.27 -3.71
CA LEU A 141 -10.36 0.12 -3.94
C LEU A 141 -10.89 1.46 -4.45
N ASP A 142 -11.04 1.60 -5.77
CA ASP A 142 -11.52 2.83 -6.42
C ASP A 142 -13.03 2.77 -6.65
N ALA A 143 -13.77 3.40 -5.74
CA ALA A 143 -15.22 3.50 -5.78
C ALA A 143 -15.69 4.64 -6.70
N ARG A 144 -16.50 4.30 -7.70
CA ARG A 144 -17.11 5.27 -8.63
C ARG A 144 -18.48 5.76 -8.15
N LYS A 145 -19.05 6.70 -8.89
CA LYS A 145 -20.36 7.32 -8.59
C LYS A 145 -21.43 6.27 -8.32
N GLY A 146 -22.14 6.45 -7.21
CA GLY A 146 -23.25 5.60 -6.80
C GLY A 146 -22.86 4.34 -6.00
N VAL A 147 -21.57 4.03 -5.86
CA VAL A 147 -21.09 2.97 -4.97
C VAL A 147 -21.27 3.41 -3.51
N VAL A 148 -21.81 2.52 -2.69
CA VAL A 148 -22.05 2.75 -1.25
C VAL A 148 -21.12 1.90 -0.41
N TYR A 149 -21.03 2.22 0.89
CA TYR A 149 -20.12 1.50 1.80
C TYR A 149 -20.38 -0.01 1.84
N GLY A 150 -21.64 -0.44 1.83
CA GLY A 150 -22.01 -1.86 1.82
C GLY A 150 -21.48 -2.65 0.62
N ASP A 151 -21.31 -1.99 -0.53
CA ASP A 151 -20.67 -2.62 -1.69
C ASP A 151 -19.20 -2.88 -1.41
N ILE A 152 -18.50 -1.91 -0.82
CA ILE A 152 -17.05 -1.96 -0.65
C ILE A 152 -16.64 -2.97 0.43
N VAL A 153 -17.45 -3.14 1.48
CA VAL A 153 -17.14 -4.05 2.60
C VAL A 153 -16.89 -5.48 2.11
N VAL A 154 -17.69 -5.98 1.19
CA VAL A 154 -17.54 -7.34 0.65
C VAL A 154 -16.19 -7.52 -0.05
N LEU A 155 -15.76 -6.51 -0.81
CA LEU A 155 -14.46 -6.50 -1.48
C LEU A 155 -13.30 -6.40 -0.49
N LEU A 156 -13.46 -5.53 0.52
CA LEU A 156 -12.49 -5.34 1.58
C LEU A 156 -12.24 -6.65 2.34
N ASP A 157 -13.30 -7.37 2.69
CA ASP A 157 -13.21 -8.63 3.42
C ASP A 157 -12.39 -9.68 2.66
N VAL A 158 -12.57 -9.78 1.34
CA VAL A 158 -11.78 -10.67 0.49
C VAL A 158 -10.31 -10.27 0.47
N VAL A 159 -10.01 -8.98 0.27
CA VAL A 159 -8.63 -8.48 0.23
C VAL A 159 -7.91 -8.70 1.57
N ILE A 160 -8.59 -8.44 2.70
CA ILE A 160 -8.06 -8.68 4.04
C ILE A 160 -7.84 -10.18 4.27
N ARG A 161 -8.76 -11.04 3.81
CA ARG A 161 -8.66 -12.49 3.94
C ARG A 161 -7.46 -13.05 3.17
N GLU A 162 -7.20 -12.54 1.97
CA GLU A 162 -5.99 -12.85 1.19
C GLU A 162 -4.71 -12.21 1.78
N ARG A 163 -4.81 -11.58 2.96
CA ARG A 163 -3.73 -11.05 3.81
C ARG A 163 -3.03 -9.79 3.32
N PHE A 164 -3.55 -9.10 2.30
CA PHE A 164 -2.94 -7.85 1.79
C PHE A 164 -2.80 -6.80 2.89
N GLN A 165 -1.58 -6.30 3.11
CA GLN A 165 -1.28 -5.38 4.21
C GLN A 165 -1.52 -3.92 3.84
N LYS A 166 -1.35 -3.58 2.56
CA LYS A 166 -1.46 -2.21 2.05
C LYS A 166 -2.76 -2.04 1.27
N VAL A 167 -3.84 -1.73 1.97
CA VAL A 167 -5.14 -1.44 1.35
C VAL A 167 -5.45 0.05 1.44
N SER A 168 -5.83 0.65 0.32
CA SER A 168 -6.21 2.06 0.23
C SER A 168 -7.57 2.20 -0.45
N PHE A 169 -8.28 3.27 -0.13
CA PHE A 169 -9.56 3.62 -0.76
C PHE A 169 -9.36 4.85 -1.62
N ALA A 170 -9.73 4.73 -2.89
CA ALA A 170 -9.80 5.85 -3.81
C ALA A 170 -11.28 6.15 -4.09
N GLY A 171 -11.61 7.44 -4.18
CA GLY A 171 -12.94 7.90 -4.55
C GLY A 171 -12.78 9.04 -5.53
N THR A 172 -13.12 8.79 -6.78
CA THR A 172 -13.19 9.87 -7.76
C THR A 172 -14.57 10.51 -7.66
N GLN A 173 -14.66 11.69 -7.05
CA GLN A 173 -15.81 12.57 -7.31
C GLN A 173 -15.64 13.12 -8.73
N GLU A 174 -16.24 12.45 -9.71
CA GLU A 174 -16.43 13.05 -11.03
C GLU A 174 -17.34 14.26 -10.82
N GLN A 175 -16.78 15.47 -10.98
CA GLN A 175 -17.57 16.70 -11.09
C GLN A 175 -18.43 16.56 -12.34
N ASP A 176 -19.76 16.61 -12.13
CA ASP A 176 -20.77 16.63 -13.18
C ASP A 176 -20.59 17.83 -14.14
#